data_AF-A0A6I9Z2A7-F1
#
_entry.id   AF-A0A6I9Z2A7-F1
#
_cell.length_a   1.000
_cell.length_b   1.000
_cell.length_c   1.000
_cell.angle_alpha   90.00
_cell.angle_beta   90.00
_cell.angle_gamma   90.00
#
_symmetry.space_group_name_H-M   'P 1'
#
loop_
_entity.id
_entity.type
_entity.pdbx_description
1 polymer ?
#
loop_
_entity_poly.entity_id
_entity_poly.type
_entity_poly.pdbx_seq_one_letter_code
_entity_poly.pdbx_strand_id
1 'polypeptide(L)'
;MSEGCGGPTVRGSGGGLNRELCRTFGHYNRHLTRLQHNLRETKKFFRDIKYFQGPTVFPVANAGPPGEEPPEQHPAPSAVDSAPAGGGASLQTGQLSSIAFPRHEEEYLQLTVRCHPCLLIFGQNCNAKCQLLNMLLGKRLLPTTKISSEDHCKRRRIRFTHGRQTRISLALPGQYELVHNLAAHQSSWETIPEEDLEIHDDDEDLAHQIAELEVTLNHTLLQEMDIVIAPCRGFQSAEDTLGEYINSVLPVITFAISEAELSTLDMNELQEIKEKFALPIFFFKVLNLGSELISPQNVETEKSSLFRQLLDLDYLSSNHCSCGAPSTDAKAQSMLVEQSDKIRLLSTFSKQVLQQRLVDAATILNIVHYRCLDIFINQAFDMQRDLQITPKRLEYTRKKENELYESLMGIANRKQEEMKEMIIETLNNMKEELLEDAANMEFKDIIIPENGEPISSKDIKCCIKQIQELIISRLNQAVANKLISSVDYLRESFVGTLERCLKSLEKSQQDVSVHITSNYLKQILNAAYHVEVTFHSGSTVSRMLWEQIKQIIQRISWVSPPAITREWKREIAQDAIESLSASRLAKSICSQFRTRLNSSHEAFAASLRQRLAIQVGLKKQKIFG
;
A
#
# COMPACT_ATOMS: atom_id res chain seq x y z
N MET A 1 80.69 46.05 -1.17
CA MET A 1 80.16 47.09 -0.26
C MET A 1 78.79 47.50 -0.76
N SER A 2 77.88 47.71 0.20
CA SER A 2 76.50 48.19 0.10
C SER A 2 75.43 47.17 -0.30
N GLU A 3 74.73 46.77 0.76
CA GLU A 3 73.57 45.92 0.93
C GLU A 3 72.29 46.56 0.40
N GLY A 4 71.36 45.73 -0.07
CA GLY A 4 69.96 46.08 -0.27
C GLY A 4 69.10 44.99 0.37
N CYS A 5 68.53 45.28 1.54
CA CYS A 5 67.62 44.42 2.28
C CYS A 5 66.38 44.06 1.45
N GLY A 6 66.25 42.80 1.05
CA GLY A 6 65.00 42.20 0.60
C GLY A 6 64.22 41.68 1.80
N GLY A 7 63.05 42.26 2.06
CA GLY A 7 62.13 41.78 3.09
C GLY A 7 61.57 40.39 2.77
N PRO A 8 61.22 39.58 3.79
CA PRO A 8 60.78 38.21 3.58
C PRO A 8 59.34 38.18 3.05
N THR A 9 59.17 37.74 1.80
CA THR A 9 57.89 37.30 1.26
C THR A 9 57.39 36.09 2.05
N VAL A 10 56.23 36.22 2.70
CA VAL A 10 55.48 35.11 3.31
C VAL A 10 54.95 34.19 2.21
N ARG A 11 55.81 33.29 1.73
CA ARG A 11 55.43 32.12 0.90
C ARG A 11 55.17 30.95 1.84
N GLY A 12 53.94 30.41 1.89
CA GLY A 12 53.77 29.00 2.29
C GLY A 12 52.47 28.48 2.90
N SER A 13 51.53 29.31 3.39
CA SER A 13 50.40 28.74 4.18
C SER A 13 49.10 28.45 3.41
N GLY A 14 48.68 29.33 2.49
CA GLY A 14 47.35 29.24 1.84
C GLY A 14 47.14 28.05 0.89
N GLY A 15 48.18 27.60 0.20
CA GLY A 15 48.05 26.48 -0.77
C GLY A 15 47.76 25.12 -0.12
N GLY A 16 48.07 24.94 1.17
CA GLY A 16 47.78 23.72 1.92
C GLY A 16 46.29 23.60 2.25
N LEU A 17 45.71 24.65 2.83
CA LEU A 17 44.29 24.73 3.18
C LEU A 17 43.39 24.51 1.95
N ASN A 18 43.68 25.21 0.85
CA ASN A 18 42.85 25.14 -0.35
C ASN A 18 42.83 23.72 -0.93
N ARG A 19 43.97 23.05 -0.93
CA ARG A 19 44.06 21.65 -1.39
C ARG A 19 43.28 20.70 -0.48
N GLU A 20 43.32 20.91 0.84
CA GLU A 20 42.59 20.08 1.80
C GLU A 20 41.08 20.29 1.69
N LEU A 21 40.61 21.53 1.61
CA LEU A 21 39.20 21.84 1.36
C LEU A 21 38.72 21.29 0.02
N CYS A 22 39.45 21.48 -1.09
CA CYS A 22 39.10 20.88 -2.39
C CYS A 22 38.93 19.37 -2.28
N ARG A 23 39.84 18.68 -1.57
CA ARG A 23 39.74 17.23 -1.36
C ARG A 23 38.52 16.84 -0.53
N THR A 24 38.23 17.60 0.53
CA THR A 24 37.10 17.35 1.43
C THR A 24 35.76 17.51 0.70
N PHE A 25 35.56 18.64 0.03
CA PHE A 25 34.32 18.93 -0.71
C PHE A 25 34.18 18.06 -1.97
N GLY A 26 35.26 17.85 -2.73
CA GLY A 26 35.23 16.94 -3.89
C GLY A 26 35.06 15.47 -3.52
N HIS A 27 35.49 15.05 -2.33
CA HIS A 27 35.12 13.73 -1.80
C HIS A 27 33.63 13.65 -1.49
N TYR A 28 33.06 14.66 -0.83
CA TYR A 28 31.63 14.75 -0.57
C TYR A 28 30.80 14.71 -1.86
N ASN A 29 31.11 15.57 -2.85
CA ASN A 29 30.40 15.66 -4.12
C ASN A 29 30.35 14.32 -4.85
N ARG A 30 31.46 13.57 -4.90
CA ARG A 30 31.51 12.24 -5.52
C ARG A 30 30.59 11.23 -4.85
N HIS A 31 30.50 11.23 -3.52
CA HIS A 31 29.61 10.32 -2.79
C HIS A 31 28.16 10.78 -2.85
N LEU A 32 27.90 12.09 -2.89
CA LEU A 32 26.58 12.65 -3.13
C LEU A 32 26.02 12.17 -4.49
N THR A 33 26.84 12.17 -5.55
CA THR A 33 26.44 11.63 -6.87
C THR A 33 26.08 10.15 -6.81
N ARG A 34 26.81 9.34 -6.03
CA ARG A 34 26.49 7.92 -5.82
C ARG A 34 25.18 7.75 -5.06
N LEU A 35 24.94 8.55 -4.03
CA LEU A 35 23.70 8.53 -3.26
C LEU A 35 22.49 8.95 -4.13
N GLN A 36 22.64 9.99 -4.96
CA GLN A 36 21.65 10.39 -5.96
C GLN A 36 21.34 9.24 -6.93
N HIS A 37 22.35 8.53 -7.42
CA HIS A 37 22.17 7.37 -8.29
C HIS A 37 21.40 6.26 -7.57
N ASN A 38 21.82 5.88 -6.36
CA ASN A 38 21.16 4.83 -5.58
C ASN A 38 19.69 5.17 -5.26
N LEU A 39 19.39 6.43 -4.91
CA LEU A 39 18.02 6.88 -4.69
C LEU A 39 17.18 6.77 -5.97
N ARG A 40 17.72 7.16 -7.13
CA ARG A 40 17.03 7.04 -8.42
C ARG A 40 16.75 5.58 -8.78
N GLU A 41 17.73 4.69 -8.63
CA GLU A 41 17.56 3.26 -8.91
C GLU A 41 16.54 2.62 -7.96
N THR A 42 16.55 3.00 -6.68
CA THR A 42 15.56 2.51 -5.71
C THR A 42 14.14 2.96 -6.07
N LYS A 43 13.96 4.23 -6.45
CA LYS A 43 12.66 4.73 -6.93
C LYS A 43 12.21 4.03 -8.20
N LYS A 44 13.14 3.76 -9.12
CA LYS A 44 12.85 3.01 -10.34
C LYS A 44 12.40 1.59 -10.00
N PHE A 45 13.12 0.89 -9.14
CA PHE A 45 12.75 -0.43 -8.65
C PHE A 45 11.34 -0.46 -8.05
N PHE A 46 10.97 0.51 -7.21
CA PHE A 46 9.61 0.60 -6.66
C PHE A 46 8.54 0.86 -7.72
N ARG A 47 8.84 1.64 -8.76
CA ARG A 47 7.91 1.81 -9.89
C ARG A 47 7.76 0.51 -10.67
N ASP A 48 8.86 -0.16 -10.98
CA ASP A 48 8.86 -1.38 -11.78
C ASP A 48 8.03 -2.48 -11.08
N ILE A 49 8.20 -2.65 -9.76
CA ILE A 49 7.39 -3.58 -8.95
C ILE A 49 5.89 -3.29 -9.04
N LYS A 50 5.50 -2.00 -9.05
CA LYS A 50 4.08 -1.61 -9.19
C LYS A 50 3.54 -1.90 -10.59
N TYR A 51 4.36 -1.75 -11.64
CA TYR A 51 3.96 -2.07 -13.01
C TYR A 51 3.79 -3.58 -13.24
N PHE A 52 4.68 -4.42 -12.68
CA PHE A 52 4.55 -5.88 -12.77
C PHE A 52 3.29 -6.43 -12.08
N GLN A 53 2.64 -5.66 -11.20
CA GLN A 53 1.40 -6.06 -10.53
C GLN A 53 0.13 -5.86 -11.39
N GLY A 54 0.18 -5.05 -12.45
CA GLY A 54 -0.92 -4.82 -13.40
C GLY A 54 -2.22 -4.25 -12.78
N PRO A 55 -3.11 -3.62 -13.59
CA PRO A 55 -4.44 -3.26 -13.14
C PRO A 55 -5.31 -4.52 -13.07
N THR A 56 -5.68 -4.97 -11.88
CA THR A 56 -6.71 -6.01 -11.71
C THR A 56 -8.08 -5.43 -12.06
N VAL A 57 -8.45 -5.45 -13.33
CA VAL A 57 -9.83 -5.33 -13.80
C VAL A 57 -10.11 -6.50 -14.72
N PHE A 58 -10.63 -7.59 -14.16
CA PHE A 58 -11.41 -8.54 -14.94
C PHE A 58 -12.87 -8.09 -14.84
N PRO A 59 -13.50 -7.63 -15.94
CA PRO A 59 -14.93 -7.37 -15.91
C PRO A 59 -15.63 -8.72 -15.77
N VAL A 60 -16.27 -8.96 -14.63
CA VAL A 60 -17.29 -9.99 -14.52
C VAL A 60 -18.44 -9.51 -15.38
N ALA A 61 -18.54 -10.05 -16.60
CA ALA A 61 -19.66 -9.83 -17.49
C ALA A 61 -20.91 -10.49 -16.88
N ASN A 62 -21.68 -9.72 -16.10
CA ASN A 62 -23.09 -9.99 -15.88
C ASN A 62 -23.88 -8.90 -16.60
N ALA A 63 -24.18 -9.15 -17.87
CA ALA A 63 -25.23 -8.45 -18.58
C ALA A 63 -26.58 -9.00 -18.09
N GLY A 64 -27.27 -8.25 -17.23
CA GLY A 64 -28.71 -8.35 -16.98
C GLY A 64 -29.41 -7.14 -17.61
N PRO A 65 -30.66 -7.28 -18.10
CA PRO A 65 -31.31 -6.27 -18.93
C PRO A 65 -31.76 -5.02 -18.12
N PRO A 66 -31.94 -3.86 -18.78
CA PRO A 66 -32.19 -2.58 -18.12
C PRO A 66 -33.67 -2.31 -17.82
N GLY A 67 -33.94 -1.69 -16.67
CA GLY A 67 -35.23 -1.16 -16.19
C GLY A 67 -35.30 -1.34 -14.67
N GLU A 68 -35.58 -0.38 -13.80
CA GLU A 68 -36.19 0.96 -13.87
C GLU A 68 -35.57 1.86 -12.78
N GLU A 69 -35.77 3.19 -12.88
CA GLU A 69 -35.28 4.21 -11.94
C GLU A 69 -35.92 4.16 -10.52
N PRO A 70 -35.26 4.68 -9.48
CA PRO A 70 -35.75 4.68 -8.10
C PRO A 70 -36.43 6.00 -7.67
N PRO A 71 -37.30 6.01 -6.64
CA PRO A 71 -37.67 7.23 -5.93
C PRO A 71 -37.11 7.33 -4.50
N GLU A 72 -37.21 8.55 -3.97
CA GLU A 72 -36.38 9.23 -2.98
C GLU A 72 -36.59 8.90 -1.48
N GLN A 73 -35.60 9.40 -0.73
CA GLN A 73 -35.24 9.41 0.70
C GLN A 73 -36.32 9.77 1.75
N HIS A 74 -36.12 9.30 2.99
CA HIS A 74 -36.06 10.11 4.24
C HIS A 74 -35.53 9.27 5.45
N PRO A 75 -35.05 9.86 6.59
CA PRO A 75 -33.78 9.46 7.22
C PRO A 75 -33.79 8.99 8.70
N ALA A 76 -32.70 8.26 9.07
CA ALA A 76 -31.99 8.12 10.37
C ALA A 76 -32.67 7.37 11.56
N PRO A 77 -31.93 6.85 12.59
CA PRO A 77 -30.50 7.04 12.92
C PRO A 77 -29.67 5.79 13.35
N SER A 78 -28.34 5.95 13.23
CA SER A 78 -27.23 5.42 14.06
C SER A 78 -27.20 3.97 14.59
N ALA A 79 -26.25 3.16 14.08
CA ALA A 79 -25.39 2.29 14.91
C ALA A 79 -24.15 1.84 14.12
N VAL A 80 -23.06 1.69 14.87
CA VAL A 80 -21.67 1.52 14.46
C VAL A 80 -21.38 0.04 14.20
N ASP A 81 -20.80 -0.32 13.04
CA ASP A 81 -19.73 -1.33 12.88
C ASP A 81 -19.46 -1.59 11.38
N SER A 82 -18.35 -1.03 10.89
CA SER A 82 -17.89 -1.21 9.51
C SER A 82 -17.02 -2.48 9.42
N ALA A 83 -17.62 -3.58 8.97
CA ALA A 83 -16.88 -4.77 8.53
C ALA A 83 -16.37 -4.59 7.09
N PRO A 84 -15.11 -4.93 6.76
CA PRO A 84 -14.59 -4.75 5.41
C PRO A 84 -15.09 -5.85 4.47
N ALA A 85 -15.55 -5.45 3.29
CA ALA A 85 -15.96 -6.33 2.21
C ALA A 85 -14.80 -7.23 1.72
N GLY A 86 -15.00 -8.55 1.78
CA GLY A 86 -13.98 -9.56 1.49
C GLY A 86 -13.78 -9.82 -0.01
N GLY A 87 -12.74 -9.21 -0.59
CA GLY A 87 -12.23 -9.52 -1.93
C GLY A 87 -11.24 -10.70 -1.92
N GLY A 88 -11.70 -11.89 -2.29
CA GLY A 88 -10.97 -13.17 -2.24
C GLY A 88 -9.83 -13.38 -3.24
N ALA A 89 -9.37 -12.33 -3.93
CA ALA A 89 -8.16 -12.36 -4.76
C ALA A 89 -7.19 -11.19 -4.47
N SER A 90 -7.55 -10.27 -3.56
CA SER A 90 -6.80 -9.02 -3.34
C SER A 90 -5.71 -9.12 -2.25
N LEU A 91 -5.76 -10.13 -1.38
CA LEU A 91 -4.87 -10.17 -0.21
C LEU A 91 -3.40 -10.50 -0.52
N GLN A 92 -3.09 -11.18 -1.62
CA GLN A 92 -1.68 -11.45 -2.00
C GLN A 92 -1.07 -10.32 -2.83
N THR A 93 -1.89 -9.52 -3.51
CA THR A 93 -1.47 -8.35 -4.29
C THR A 93 -1.27 -7.11 -3.42
N GLY A 94 -1.95 -7.05 -2.25
CA GLY A 94 -1.87 -5.90 -1.33
C GLY A 94 -0.49 -5.67 -0.69
N GLN A 95 0.28 -6.73 -0.40
CA GLN A 95 1.57 -6.57 0.30
C GLN A 95 2.74 -6.11 -0.60
N LEU A 96 2.68 -6.34 -1.92
CA LEU A 96 3.67 -5.75 -2.84
C LEU A 96 3.28 -4.34 -3.28
N SER A 97 1.99 -3.99 -3.15
CA SER A 97 1.51 -2.63 -3.39
C SER A 97 1.95 -1.64 -2.29
N SER A 98 2.44 -2.15 -1.15
CA SER A 98 2.95 -1.37 -0.02
C SER A 98 4.47 -1.12 -0.05
N ILE A 99 5.21 -1.68 -1.00
CA ILE A 99 6.65 -1.39 -1.15
C ILE A 99 6.82 0.00 -1.79
N ALA A 100 7.00 0.99 -0.92
CA ALA A 100 7.29 2.36 -1.29
C ALA A 100 8.15 3.02 -0.22
N PHE A 101 8.76 4.15 -0.56
CA PHE A 101 9.32 5.02 0.46
C PHE A 101 8.21 5.57 1.36
N PRO A 102 8.40 5.59 2.69
CA PRO A 102 7.66 6.49 3.55
C PRO A 102 7.87 7.93 3.09
N ARG A 103 6.80 8.73 3.02
CA ARG A 103 6.84 10.09 2.44
C ARG A 103 7.92 10.97 3.09
N HIS A 104 8.01 10.96 4.41
CA HIS A 104 8.98 11.75 5.16
C HIS A 104 10.44 11.35 4.89
N GLU A 105 10.73 10.05 4.76
CA GLU A 105 12.06 9.56 4.39
C GLU A 105 12.41 9.94 2.94
N GLU A 106 11.43 9.85 2.02
CA GLU A 106 11.62 10.25 0.64
C GLU A 106 11.90 11.75 0.50
N GLU A 107 11.10 12.59 1.16
CA GLU A 107 11.25 14.04 1.16
C GLU A 107 12.61 14.45 1.73
N TYR A 108 12.99 13.89 2.89
CA TYR A 108 14.30 14.13 3.49
C TYR A 108 15.45 13.73 2.56
N LEU A 109 15.39 12.53 1.96
CA LEU A 109 16.40 12.06 1.03
C LEU A 109 16.48 12.94 -0.22
N GLN A 110 15.32 13.34 -0.77
CA GLN A 110 15.27 14.24 -1.93
C GLN A 110 15.89 15.61 -1.64
N LEU A 111 15.56 16.22 -0.50
CA LEU A 111 16.14 17.48 -0.08
C LEU A 111 17.66 17.33 0.08
N THR A 112 18.10 16.31 0.82
CA THR A 112 19.52 16.10 1.11
C THR A 112 20.36 15.88 -0.15
N VAL A 113 19.87 15.10 -1.12
CA VAL A 113 20.64 14.82 -2.34
C VAL A 113 20.63 15.96 -3.36
N ARG A 114 19.73 16.95 -3.23
CA ARG A 114 19.66 18.12 -4.11
C ARG A 114 20.59 19.25 -3.68
N CYS A 115 20.90 19.32 -2.39
CA CYS A 115 21.74 20.36 -1.82
C CYS A 115 23.20 20.21 -2.25
N HIS A 116 23.76 21.25 -2.85
CA HIS A 116 25.20 21.38 -3.09
C HIS A 116 25.87 21.99 -1.86
N PRO A 117 27.14 21.64 -1.57
CA PRO A 117 27.82 22.16 -0.40
C PRO A 117 28.16 23.65 -0.60
N CYS A 118 27.92 24.43 0.45
CA CYS A 118 28.15 25.88 0.45
C CYS A 118 28.82 26.29 1.76
N LEU A 119 29.91 27.06 1.68
CA LEU A 119 30.56 27.64 2.84
C LEU A 119 29.90 29.00 3.14
N LEU A 120 29.21 29.09 4.27
CA LEU A 120 28.57 30.33 4.74
C LEU A 120 29.50 31.06 5.71
N ILE A 121 29.78 32.34 5.43
CA ILE A 121 30.63 33.20 6.24
C ILE A 121 29.78 34.26 6.94
N PHE A 122 29.57 34.05 8.23
CA PHE A 122 29.04 35.04 9.18
C PHE A 122 30.20 35.66 9.96
N GLY A 123 29.93 36.65 10.80
CA GLY A 123 30.94 37.20 11.69
C GLY A 123 30.48 38.46 12.43
N GLN A 124 31.32 38.92 13.36
CA GLN A 124 31.04 40.11 14.18
C GLN A 124 30.98 41.41 13.38
N ASN A 125 31.78 41.50 12.31
CA ASN A 125 31.80 42.67 11.45
C ASN A 125 32.20 42.34 10.00
N CYS A 126 31.90 43.27 9.09
CA CYS A 126 32.20 43.17 7.67
C CYS A 126 33.70 42.91 7.39
N ASN A 127 34.59 43.52 8.19
CA ASN A 127 36.03 43.36 8.02
C ASN A 127 36.46 41.92 8.33
N ALA A 128 35.99 41.34 9.43
CA ALA A 128 36.26 39.97 9.80
C ALA A 128 35.81 38.97 8.72
N LYS A 129 34.58 39.16 8.19
CA LYS A 129 34.05 38.35 7.08
C LYS A 129 34.92 38.46 5.82
N CYS A 130 35.31 39.68 5.44
CA CYS A 130 36.15 39.93 4.26
C CYS A 130 37.56 39.36 4.41
N GLN A 131 38.17 39.50 5.59
CA GLN A 131 39.48 38.93 5.88
C GLN A 131 39.46 37.40 5.78
N LEU A 132 38.43 36.75 6.34
CA LEU A 132 38.30 35.30 6.26
C LEU A 132 38.18 34.83 4.80
N LEU A 133 37.34 35.47 3.98
CA LEU A 133 37.27 35.16 2.54
C LEU A 133 38.63 35.32 1.85
N ASN A 134 39.29 36.46 2.05
CA ASN A 134 40.56 36.76 1.41
C ASN A 134 41.65 35.72 1.78
N MET A 135 41.65 35.25 3.03
CA MET A 135 42.52 34.16 3.47
C MET A 135 42.19 32.83 2.78
N LEU A 136 40.90 32.48 2.67
CA LEU A 136 40.44 31.25 2.03
C LEU A 136 40.76 31.24 0.53
N LEU A 137 40.53 32.34 -0.18
CA LEU A 137 40.82 32.43 -1.61
C LEU A 137 42.28 32.75 -1.91
N GLY A 138 43.09 33.05 -0.89
CA GLY A 138 44.50 33.43 -1.03
C GLY A 138 44.70 34.68 -1.89
N LYS A 139 43.69 35.55 -1.98
CA LYS A 139 43.65 36.76 -2.79
C LYS A 139 42.90 37.84 -2.01
N ARG A 140 43.37 39.09 -2.09
CA ARG A 140 42.69 40.24 -1.50
C ARG A 140 41.59 40.74 -2.42
N LEU A 141 40.50 39.99 -2.51
CA LEU A 141 39.37 40.32 -3.39
C LEU A 141 38.43 41.32 -2.73
N LEU A 142 38.22 41.18 -1.42
CA LEU A 142 37.38 42.10 -0.66
C LEU A 142 38.20 43.14 0.08
N PRO A 143 37.69 44.37 0.18
CA PRO A 143 38.30 45.46 0.91
C PRO A 143 38.24 45.23 2.43
N THR A 144 39.33 45.57 3.13
CA THR A 144 39.53 45.32 4.58
C THR A 144 39.92 46.58 5.36
N THR A 145 39.77 47.76 4.75
CA THR A 145 40.25 49.04 5.28
C THR A 145 39.19 49.84 6.01
N LYS A 146 37.89 49.57 5.77
CA LYS A 146 36.78 50.20 6.49
C LYS A 146 36.61 49.54 7.86
N ILE A 147 36.71 50.33 8.93
CA ILE A 147 36.31 49.96 10.30
C ILE A 147 34.92 50.57 10.52
N SER A 148 33.87 49.87 10.11
CA SER A 148 32.48 50.26 10.37
C SER A 148 31.83 49.24 11.30
N SER A 149 30.96 49.70 12.20
CA SER A 149 30.14 48.80 13.02
C SER A 149 29.19 47.99 12.13
N GLU A 150 28.96 46.73 12.48
CA GLU A 150 28.13 45.79 11.72
C GLU A 150 26.67 46.26 11.61
N ASP A 151 26.17 46.96 12.63
CA ASP A 151 24.78 47.43 12.73
C ASP A 151 24.48 48.61 11.79
N HIS A 152 25.50 49.36 11.38
CA HIS A 152 25.35 50.49 10.44
C HIS A 152 25.86 50.15 9.04
N CYS A 153 26.48 48.98 8.87
CA CYS A 153 26.97 48.53 7.58
C CYS A 153 25.82 47.95 6.75
N LYS A 154 25.55 48.52 5.58
CA LYS A 154 24.52 48.07 4.64
C LYS A 154 25.07 47.20 3.52
N ARG A 155 26.12 46.42 3.80
CA ARG A 155 26.65 45.50 2.79
C ARG A 155 25.67 44.38 2.51
N ARG A 156 25.34 44.24 1.23
CA ARG A 156 24.50 43.17 0.71
C ARG A 156 25.23 41.83 0.80
N ARG A 157 24.47 40.76 0.61
CA ARG A 157 25.00 39.40 0.49
C ARG A 157 25.91 39.27 -0.74
N ILE A 158 26.98 38.50 -0.61
CA ILE A 158 27.95 38.27 -1.70
C ILE A 158 28.10 36.77 -1.91
N ARG A 159 27.89 36.30 -3.14
CA ARG A 159 28.03 34.89 -3.53
C ARG A 159 29.20 34.72 -4.49
N PHE A 160 30.14 33.87 -4.13
CA PHE A 160 31.27 33.49 -4.98
C PHE A 160 31.01 32.12 -5.61
N THR A 161 31.06 32.06 -6.93
CA THR A 161 30.82 30.84 -7.74
C THR A 161 31.95 30.60 -8.74
N HIS A 162 32.05 29.38 -9.26
CA HIS A 162 33.05 29.07 -10.27
C HIS A 162 32.67 29.56 -11.66
N GLY A 163 33.64 30.10 -12.38
CA GLY A 163 33.54 30.23 -13.83
C GLY A 163 34.89 30.43 -14.49
N ARG A 164 34.89 30.33 -15.82
CA ARG A 164 36.14 30.40 -16.62
C ARG A 164 36.74 31.80 -16.67
N GLN A 165 35.91 32.82 -16.48
CA GLN A 165 36.29 34.23 -16.49
C GLN A 165 35.81 34.88 -15.20
N THR A 166 36.57 35.87 -14.74
CA THR A 166 36.15 36.71 -13.62
C THR A 166 35.01 37.61 -14.07
N ARG A 167 33.87 37.54 -13.37
CA ARG A 167 32.70 38.38 -13.64
C ARG A 167 32.08 38.82 -12.33
N ILE A 168 31.56 40.04 -12.30
CA ILE A 168 30.75 40.55 -11.21
C ILE A 168 29.41 40.97 -11.80
N SER A 169 28.33 40.58 -11.14
CA SER A 169 26.97 40.92 -11.52
C SER A 169 26.10 41.09 -10.28
N LEU A 170 25.05 41.88 -10.40
CA LEU A 170 24.02 41.99 -9.38
C LEU A 170 22.87 41.07 -9.78
N ALA A 171 22.43 40.18 -8.88
CA ALA A 171 21.41 39.19 -9.21
C ALA A 171 20.35 39.06 -8.11
N LEU A 172 19.10 38.86 -8.52
CA LEU A 172 18.06 38.42 -7.60
C LEU A 172 18.30 36.94 -7.25
N PRO A 173 18.12 36.52 -5.98
CA PRO A 173 18.42 35.16 -5.53
C PRO A 173 17.81 34.08 -6.43
N GLY A 174 18.64 33.45 -7.28
CA GLY A 174 18.26 32.35 -8.16
C GLY A 174 17.34 32.69 -9.35
N GLN A 175 17.21 33.97 -9.72
CA GLN A 175 16.19 34.40 -10.70
C GLN A 175 16.76 35.12 -11.93
N TYR A 176 17.29 36.34 -11.74
CA TYR A 176 17.63 37.23 -12.85
C TYR A 176 18.83 38.10 -12.51
N GLU A 177 19.73 38.24 -13.47
CA GLU A 177 20.78 39.24 -13.45
C GLU A 177 20.16 40.62 -13.71
N LEU A 178 20.40 41.55 -12.80
CA LEU A 178 19.99 42.94 -12.94
C LEU A 178 20.94 43.66 -13.89
N VAL A 179 20.38 44.40 -14.84
CA VAL A 179 21.15 45.27 -15.71
C VAL A 179 21.55 46.50 -14.90
N HIS A 180 22.73 46.44 -14.29
CA HIS A 180 23.29 47.51 -13.49
C HIS A 180 24.73 47.81 -13.92
N ASN A 181 25.10 49.09 -13.94
CA ASN A 181 26.44 49.52 -14.33
C ASN A 181 27.34 49.61 -13.09
N LEU A 182 27.89 48.47 -12.69
CA LEU A 182 28.75 48.37 -11.51
C LEU A 182 30.07 49.14 -11.72
N ALA A 183 30.62 49.70 -10.64
CA ALA A 183 31.93 50.35 -10.66
C ALA A 183 33.02 49.39 -11.16
N ALA A 184 32.87 48.09 -10.83
CA ALA A 184 33.71 47.00 -11.32
C ALA A 184 33.74 46.82 -12.84
N HIS A 185 32.76 47.34 -13.59
CA HIS A 185 32.73 47.30 -15.05
C HIS A 185 33.42 48.49 -15.71
N GLN A 186 33.64 49.57 -14.96
CA GLN A 186 34.17 50.82 -15.49
C GLN A 186 35.71 50.83 -15.53
N SER A 187 36.37 50.08 -14.63
CA SER A 187 37.82 50.02 -14.53
C SER A 187 38.32 48.66 -14.06
N SER A 188 39.61 48.36 -14.28
CA SER A 188 40.24 47.17 -13.70
C SER A 188 40.36 47.35 -12.19
N TRP A 189 39.97 46.33 -11.43
CA TRP A 189 40.01 46.34 -9.99
C TRP A 189 40.88 45.19 -9.47
N GLU A 190 41.66 45.44 -8.42
CA GLU A 190 42.34 44.39 -7.65
C GLU A 190 41.46 43.88 -6.50
N THR A 191 40.73 44.82 -5.88
CA THR A 191 39.69 44.60 -4.86
C THR A 191 38.36 45.08 -5.39
N ILE A 192 37.27 44.36 -5.10
CA ILE A 192 35.92 44.76 -5.49
C ILE A 192 35.63 46.17 -4.93
N PRO A 193 35.16 47.11 -5.76
CA PRO A 193 34.84 48.47 -5.32
C PRO A 193 33.81 48.49 -4.18
N GLU A 194 34.02 49.35 -3.19
CA GLU A 194 33.13 49.49 -2.03
C GLU A 194 31.68 49.82 -2.42
N GLU A 195 31.52 50.63 -3.47
CA GLU A 195 30.25 51.08 -4.02
C GLU A 195 29.37 49.91 -4.49
N ASP A 196 29.99 48.84 -5.01
CA ASP A 196 29.28 47.65 -5.49
C ASP A 196 28.87 46.70 -4.33
N LEU A 197 29.44 46.90 -3.12
CA LEU A 197 29.20 46.03 -1.96
C LEU A 197 28.07 46.54 -1.06
N GLU A 198 27.85 47.85 -1.00
CA GLU A 198 26.86 48.50 -0.13
C GLU A 198 25.59 48.86 -0.92
N ILE A 199 24.48 49.01 -0.21
CA ILE A 199 23.24 49.57 -0.77
C ILE A 199 23.19 51.04 -0.35
N HIS A 200 22.92 51.93 -1.32
CA HIS A 200 22.81 53.36 -1.05
C HIS A 200 21.50 53.69 -0.33
N ASP A 201 21.55 54.65 0.60
CA ASP A 201 20.40 55.03 1.44
C ASP A 201 19.22 55.59 0.64
N ASP A 202 19.48 56.16 -0.54
CA ASP A 202 18.48 56.77 -1.42
C ASP A 202 17.92 55.79 -2.47
N ASP A 203 18.30 54.51 -2.42
CA ASP A 203 17.88 53.52 -3.41
C ASP A 203 16.48 52.96 -3.08
N GLU A 204 15.46 53.52 -3.72
CA GLU A 204 14.05 53.13 -3.57
C GLU A 204 13.68 51.85 -4.37
N ASP A 205 14.57 51.34 -5.22
CA ASP A 205 14.27 50.15 -6.02
C ASP A 205 14.42 48.87 -5.21
N LEU A 206 13.28 48.26 -4.88
CA LEU A 206 13.22 47.00 -4.15
C LEU A 206 14.06 45.89 -4.80
N ALA A 207 14.15 45.84 -6.14
CA ALA A 207 14.95 44.83 -6.82
C ALA A 207 16.44 45.02 -6.53
N HIS A 208 16.93 46.27 -6.49
CA HIS A 208 18.30 46.58 -6.13
C HIS A 208 18.58 46.34 -4.64
N GLN A 209 17.61 46.60 -3.78
CA GLN A 209 17.73 46.36 -2.33
C GLN A 209 17.90 44.86 -2.02
N ILE A 210 17.11 43.98 -2.63
CA ILE A 210 17.14 42.53 -2.32
C ILE A 210 18.18 41.75 -3.13
N ALA A 211 18.81 42.36 -4.12
CA ALA A 211 19.77 41.69 -4.97
C ALA A 211 21.10 41.41 -4.26
N GLU A 212 21.65 40.23 -4.52
CA GLU A 212 22.97 39.81 -4.06
C GLU A 212 24.04 40.08 -5.12
N LEU A 213 25.26 40.33 -4.66
CA LEU A 213 26.40 40.47 -5.54
C LEU A 213 26.96 39.07 -5.88
N GLU A 214 26.87 38.68 -7.14
CA GLU A 214 27.44 37.43 -7.63
C GLU A 214 28.83 37.69 -8.23
N VAL A 215 29.83 36.96 -7.72
CA VAL A 215 31.22 37.05 -8.14
C VAL A 215 31.66 35.70 -8.67
N THR A 216 31.76 35.60 -9.99
CA THR A 216 32.28 34.41 -10.66
C THR A 216 33.80 34.49 -10.74
N LEU A 217 34.51 33.44 -10.31
CA LEU A 217 35.98 33.37 -10.37
C LEU A 217 36.48 32.02 -10.89
N ASN A 218 37.61 32.07 -11.62
CA ASN A 218 38.37 30.87 -11.95
C ASN A 218 39.26 30.47 -10.77
N HIS A 219 38.65 29.83 -9.77
CA HIS A 219 39.32 29.35 -8.56
C HIS A 219 38.98 27.88 -8.30
N THR A 220 39.96 27.07 -7.91
CA THR A 220 39.79 25.61 -7.75
C THR A 220 38.85 25.24 -6.61
N LEU A 221 38.83 26.00 -5.51
CA LEU A 221 37.85 25.78 -4.43
C LEU A 221 36.42 25.92 -4.92
N LEU A 222 36.17 26.91 -5.79
CA LEU A 222 34.82 27.20 -6.23
C LEU A 222 34.27 26.12 -7.18
N GLN A 223 35.14 25.27 -7.74
CA GLN A 223 34.71 24.11 -8.54
C GLN A 223 34.00 23.06 -7.68
N GLU A 224 34.27 23.04 -6.37
CA GLU A 224 33.76 22.03 -5.45
C GLU A 224 32.69 22.57 -4.49
N MET A 225 32.62 23.89 -4.28
CA MET A 225 31.67 24.53 -3.37
C MET A 225 31.42 25.99 -3.74
N ASP A 226 30.25 26.51 -3.40
CA ASP A 226 30.03 27.95 -3.38
C ASP A 226 30.50 28.55 -2.04
N ILE A 227 30.86 29.84 -2.05
CA ILE A 227 31.13 30.58 -0.81
C ILE A 227 30.19 31.78 -0.76
N VAL A 228 29.43 31.90 0.31
CA VAL A 228 28.50 33.01 0.53
C VAL A 228 28.93 33.77 1.76
N ILE A 229 29.04 35.08 1.63
CA ILE A 229 29.22 36.00 2.75
C ILE A 229 27.86 36.54 3.13
N ALA A 230 27.50 36.32 4.39
CA ALA A 230 26.27 36.86 4.95
C ALA A 230 26.30 38.40 4.89
N PRO A 231 25.14 39.02 4.62
CA PRO A 231 25.02 40.47 4.70
C PRO A 231 25.39 40.96 6.11
N CYS A 232 25.62 42.26 6.25
CA CYS A 232 25.82 42.85 7.57
C CYS A 232 24.49 42.99 8.30
N ARG A 233 24.53 43.01 9.63
CA ARG A 233 23.32 43.05 10.48
C ARG A 233 22.45 44.28 10.18
N GLY A 234 23.04 45.39 9.77
CA GLY A 234 22.32 46.58 9.30
C GLY A 234 21.47 46.38 8.05
N PHE A 235 21.64 45.27 7.33
CA PHE A 235 20.84 44.89 6.16
C PHE A 235 19.89 43.71 6.46
N GLN A 236 20.41 42.60 7.00
CA GLN A 236 19.61 41.42 7.33
C GLN A 236 20.27 40.64 8.47
N SER A 237 19.46 40.05 9.35
CA SER A 237 19.96 39.24 10.47
C SER A 237 20.66 37.98 9.96
N ALA A 238 21.63 37.46 10.73
CA ALA A 238 22.27 36.19 10.39
C ALA A 238 21.28 35.01 10.43
N GLU A 239 20.27 35.09 11.30
CA GLU A 239 19.24 34.08 11.45
C GLU A 239 18.35 33.97 10.21
N ASP A 240 17.81 35.10 9.73
CA ASP A 240 17.00 35.14 8.50
C ASP A 240 17.83 34.66 7.30
N THR A 241 19.08 35.13 7.20
CA THR A 241 20.00 34.72 6.14
C THR A 241 20.21 33.21 6.14
N LEU A 242 20.44 32.60 7.31
CA LEU A 242 20.64 31.16 7.42
C LEU A 242 19.37 30.36 7.10
N GLY A 243 18.20 30.89 7.48
CA GLY A 243 16.89 30.32 7.16
C GLY A 243 16.64 30.18 5.66
N GLU A 244 17.09 31.14 4.84
CA GLU A 244 17.00 31.08 3.38
C GLU A 244 17.86 29.95 2.76
N TYR A 245 18.95 29.55 3.42
CA TYR A 245 19.91 28.58 2.89
C TYR A 245 19.70 27.14 3.37
N ILE A 246 19.13 26.92 4.55
CA ILE A 246 19.15 25.59 5.19
C ILE A 246 18.48 24.47 4.37
N ASN A 247 17.54 24.81 3.49
CA ASN A 247 16.82 23.87 2.62
C ASN A 247 17.28 23.89 1.15
N SER A 248 18.13 24.84 0.76
CA SER A 248 18.56 25.04 -0.63
C SER A 248 20.01 24.61 -0.87
N VAL A 249 20.86 24.65 0.16
CA VAL A 249 22.26 24.23 0.12
C VAL A 249 22.57 23.30 1.29
N LEU A 250 23.76 22.70 1.26
CA LEU A 250 24.33 22.07 2.44
C LEU A 250 25.33 23.02 3.10
N PRO A 251 24.95 23.71 4.19
CA PRO A 251 25.79 24.75 4.76
C PRO A 251 26.92 24.17 5.60
N VAL A 252 28.14 24.66 5.37
CA VAL A 252 29.24 24.64 6.33
C VAL A 252 29.36 26.05 6.88
N ILE A 253 29.07 26.22 8.17
CA ILE A 253 28.93 27.55 8.78
C ILE A 253 30.24 27.97 9.43
N THR A 254 30.69 29.17 9.11
CA THR A 254 31.82 29.84 9.74
C THR A 254 31.38 31.16 10.36
N PHE A 255 31.95 31.52 11.51
CA PHE A 255 31.72 32.79 12.17
C PHE A 255 33.07 33.47 12.44
N ALA A 256 33.34 34.57 11.74
CA ALA A 256 34.57 35.32 11.82
C ALA A 256 34.53 36.34 12.99
N ILE A 257 35.57 36.33 13.81
CA ILE A 257 35.69 37.15 15.04
C ILE A 257 36.95 38.01 14.91
N SER A 258 36.84 39.33 15.03
CA SER A 258 38.04 40.21 15.07
C SER A 258 38.42 40.62 16.48
N GLU A 259 37.45 40.67 17.39
CA GLU A 259 37.64 41.20 18.73
C GLU A 259 38.09 40.12 19.73
N ALA A 260 38.52 40.56 20.90
CA ALA A 260 38.87 39.67 22.00
C ALA A 260 37.65 39.06 22.70
N GLU A 261 36.44 39.59 22.48
CA GLU A 261 35.19 39.17 23.11
C GLU A 261 34.01 39.35 22.14
N LEU A 262 32.97 38.56 22.34
CA LEU A 262 31.67 38.73 21.68
C LEU A 262 30.88 39.86 22.35
N SER A 263 30.25 40.71 21.55
CA SER A 263 29.32 41.74 22.06
C SER A 263 28.01 41.10 22.51
N THR A 264 27.20 41.82 23.29
CA THR A 264 25.87 41.34 23.70
C THR A 264 24.97 41.03 22.50
N LEU A 265 25.08 41.82 21.42
CA LEU A 265 24.33 41.59 20.20
C LEU A 265 24.79 40.31 19.47
N ASP A 266 26.10 40.06 19.40
CA ASP A 266 26.64 38.82 18.81
C ASP A 266 26.16 37.59 19.58
N MET A 267 26.13 37.69 20.90
CA MET A 267 25.67 36.61 21.78
C MET A 267 24.18 36.31 21.56
N ASN A 268 23.35 37.34 21.45
CA ASN A 268 21.91 37.17 21.17
C ASN A 268 21.68 36.54 19.78
N GLU A 269 22.37 37.01 18.75
CA GLU A 269 22.24 36.48 17.39
C GLU A 269 22.69 35.01 17.29
N LEU A 270 23.80 34.66 17.97
CA LEU A 270 24.25 33.27 18.06
C LEU A 270 23.24 32.40 18.84
N GLN A 271 22.65 32.92 19.92
CA GLN A 271 21.61 32.20 20.66
C GLN A 271 20.39 31.92 19.78
N GLU A 272 19.92 32.89 19.00
CA GLU A 272 18.79 32.74 18.06
C GLU A 272 19.08 31.68 16.98
N ILE A 273 20.27 31.72 16.37
CA ILE A 273 20.72 30.72 15.41
C ILE A 273 20.72 29.32 16.03
N LYS A 274 21.18 29.22 17.28
CA LYS A 274 21.28 27.95 17.98
C LYS A 274 19.91 27.34 18.26
N GLU A 275 18.99 28.15 18.78
CA GLU A 275 17.63 27.72 19.13
C GLU A 275 16.85 27.25 17.90
N LYS A 276 17.02 27.93 16.76
CA LYS A 276 16.27 27.61 15.52
C LYS A 276 16.89 26.48 14.71
N PHE A 277 18.22 26.39 14.63
CA PHE A 277 18.87 25.49 13.66
C PHE A 277 19.72 24.39 14.30
N ALA A 278 20.25 24.58 15.52
CA ALA A 278 21.12 23.63 16.22
C ALA A 278 22.26 23.06 15.35
N LEU A 279 22.83 23.89 14.46
CA LEU A 279 23.91 23.52 13.54
C LEU A 279 25.30 23.81 14.15
N PRO A 280 26.31 22.98 13.83
CA PRO A 280 27.68 23.25 14.26
C PRO A 280 28.28 24.45 13.52
N ILE A 281 29.05 25.27 14.23
CA ILE A 281 29.69 26.49 13.71
C ILE A 281 31.20 26.44 13.92
N PHE A 282 31.95 26.81 12.88
CA PHE A 282 33.40 27.03 12.97
C PHE A 282 33.68 28.50 13.30
N PHE A 283 34.01 28.77 14.55
CA PHE A 283 34.40 30.09 15.02
C PHE A 283 35.88 30.33 14.76
N PHE A 284 36.20 31.41 14.05
CA PHE A 284 37.58 31.72 13.67
C PHE A 284 37.95 33.15 14.02
N LYS A 285 39.03 33.32 14.80
CA LYS A 285 39.57 34.64 15.12
C LYS A 285 40.50 35.11 14.00
N VAL A 286 40.11 36.18 13.32
CA VAL A 286 40.92 36.82 12.28
C VAL A 286 41.95 37.77 12.90
N LEU A 287 43.05 38.03 12.17
CA LEU A 287 44.11 38.91 12.66
C LEU A 287 43.71 40.38 12.49
N ASN A 288 43.77 41.17 13.56
CA ASN A 288 43.57 42.62 13.47
C ASN A 288 44.79 43.27 12.79
N LEU A 289 44.60 43.90 11.62
CA LEU A 289 45.64 44.70 10.96
C LEU A 289 45.89 45.97 11.79
N GLY A 290 46.83 45.89 12.73
CA GLY A 290 47.20 46.98 13.64
C GLY A 290 47.99 46.53 14.85
N SER A 291 47.92 45.24 15.22
CA SER A 291 48.79 44.66 16.25
C SER A 291 50.07 44.10 15.62
N GLU A 292 51.04 44.97 15.35
CA GLU A 292 52.42 44.51 15.13
C GLU A 292 52.99 43.94 16.44
N LEU A 293 53.32 42.64 16.38
CA LEU A 293 54.54 42.04 16.94
C LEU A 293 55.08 42.63 18.25
N ILE A 294 54.40 42.38 19.38
CA ILE A 294 55.08 42.34 20.67
C ILE A 294 54.67 41.07 21.44
N SER A 295 55.68 40.20 21.58
CA SER A 295 55.88 39.21 22.64
C SER A 295 55.15 37.84 22.56
N PRO A 296 55.89 36.73 22.72
CA PRO A 296 55.32 35.41 22.95
C PRO A 296 54.87 35.32 24.42
N GLN A 297 53.60 35.02 24.67
CA GLN A 297 53.18 34.53 25.97
C GLN A 297 52.81 33.06 25.87
N ASN A 298 53.75 32.24 26.35
CA ASN A 298 53.47 30.91 26.87
C ASN A 298 52.44 31.03 28.00
N VAL A 299 51.17 30.75 27.73
CA VAL A 299 50.22 30.22 28.74
C VAL A 299 49.21 29.33 28.00
N GLU A 300 49.53 28.05 27.79
CA GLU A 300 48.58 27.05 27.24
C GLU A 300 47.47 26.64 28.23
N THR A 301 47.17 27.44 29.26
CA THR A 301 46.38 26.96 30.41
C THR A 301 45.17 27.84 30.78
N GLU A 302 45.06 29.09 30.33
CA GLU A 302 43.86 29.91 30.58
C GLU A 302 42.95 29.95 29.35
N LYS A 303 41.75 29.38 29.50
CA LYS A 303 40.66 29.50 28.52
C LYS A 303 40.36 30.98 28.28
N SER A 304 40.40 31.41 27.01
CA SER A 304 40.12 32.80 26.61
C SER A 304 38.69 33.24 27.00
N SER A 305 38.46 34.54 27.07
CA SER A 305 37.12 35.11 27.27
C SER A 305 36.15 34.62 26.19
N LEU A 306 36.56 34.63 24.91
CA LEU A 306 35.79 34.02 23.80
C LEU A 306 35.44 32.56 24.06
N PHE A 307 36.40 31.76 24.53
CA PHE A 307 36.13 30.36 24.84
C PHE A 307 35.07 30.21 25.92
N ARG A 308 35.13 31.01 26.99
CA ARG A 308 34.13 30.99 28.08
C ARG A 308 32.75 31.44 27.57
N GLN A 309 32.70 32.51 26.80
CA GLN A 309 31.49 33.03 26.18
C GLN A 309 30.79 31.98 25.29
N LEU A 310 31.54 31.28 24.43
CA LEU A 310 30.99 30.23 23.58
C LEU A 310 30.68 28.92 24.34
N LEU A 311 31.33 28.70 25.49
CA LEU A 311 30.97 27.62 26.41
C LEU A 311 29.63 27.93 27.10
N ASP A 312 29.41 29.16 27.53
CA ASP A 312 28.16 29.62 28.17
C ASP A 312 26.97 29.61 27.20
N LEU A 313 27.22 29.87 25.91
CA LEU A 313 26.25 29.66 24.83
C LEU A 313 26.10 28.19 24.43
N ASP A 314 26.73 27.25 25.15
CA ASP A 314 26.69 25.80 24.91
C ASP A 314 27.14 25.39 23.48
N TYR A 315 27.93 26.22 22.79
CA TYR A 315 28.52 25.87 21.49
C TYR A 315 29.73 24.96 21.65
N LEU A 316 30.52 25.21 22.69
CA LEU A 316 31.70 24.43 23.04
C LEU A 316 31.40 23.52 24.23
N SER A 317 32.27 22.54 24.47
CA SER A 317 32.13 21.56 25.53
C SER A 317 33.43 21.47 26.34
N SER A 318 33.33 21.41 27.67
CA SER A 318 34.48 21.54 28.58
C SER A 318 35.51 20.40 28.44
N ASN A 319 35.10 19.26 27.88
CA ASN A 319 35.88 18.02 27.82
C ASN A 319 36.61 17.81 26.49
N HIS A 320 36.46 18.70 25.51
CA HIS A 320 36.97 18.49 24.16
C HIS A 320 38.26 19.28 23.93
N CYS A 321 39.35 18.55 23.71
CA CYS A 321 40.62 19.09 23.25
C CYS A 321 40.45 19.71 21.85
N SER A 322 40.97 20.91 21.63
CA SER A 322 41.00 21.62 20.33
C SER A 322 41.84 20.90 19.25
N CYS A 323 42.24 19.65 19.47
CA CYS A 323 43.13 18.86 18.63
C CYS A 323 42.46 18.18 17.43
N GLY A 324 41.16 18.41 17.17
CA GLY A 324 40.50 17.84 15.98
C GLY A 324 40.51 16.30 15.93
N ALA A 325 40.81 15.64 17.05
CA ALA A 325 40.71 14.19 17.16
C ALA A 325 39.23 13.80 17.20
N PRO A 326 38.78 12.87 16.34
CA PRO A 326 37.39 12.45 16.33
C PRO A 326 37.03 11.80 17.68
N SER A 327 36.07 12.38 18.40
CA SER A 327 35.42 11.71 19.53
C SER A 327 34.62 10.51 19.04
N THR A 328 34.45 9.53 19.91
CA THR A 328 33.72 8.28 19.65
C THR A 328 32.25 8.54 19.25
N ASP A 329 31.69 9.69 19.62
CA ASP A 329 30.40 10.18 19.12
C ASP A 329 30.60 10.96 17.81
N ALA A 330 30.14 10.37 16.71
CA ALA A 330 30.39 10.78 15.32
C ALA A 330 29.76 12.13 14.89
N LYS A 331 29.14 12.89 15.79
CA LYS A 331 28.41 14.13 15.44
C LYS A 331 29.38 15.31 15.29
N ALA A 332 29.26 16.06 14.19
CA ALA A 332 30.02 17.29 14.01
C ALA A 332 29.70 18.30 15.13
N GLN A 333 30.74 18.83 15.77
CA GLN A 333 30.62 19.80 16.87
C GLN A 333 31.22 21.14 16.46
N SER A 334 30.72 22.22 17.06
CA SER A 334 31.29 23.55 16.87
C SER A 334 32.70 23.62 17.45
N MET A 335 33.53 24.50 16.89
CA MET A 335 34.90 24.67 17.35
C MET A 335 35.36 26.12 17.27
N LEU A 336 36.23 26.51 18.20
CA LEU A 336 36.88 27.83 18.22
C LEU A 336 38.36 27.68 17.84
N VAL A 337 38.78 28.48 16.87
CA VAL A 337 40.18 28.56 16.44
C VAL A 337 40.65 30.01 16.53
N GLU A 338 41.48 30.29 17.52
CA GLU A 338 42.02 31.64 17.75
C GLU A 338 43.38 31.89 17.08
N GLN A 339 44.07 30.82 16.69
CA GLN A 339 45.40 30.88 16.10
C GLN A 339 45.30 30.81 14.58
N SER A 340 45.87 31.80 13.89
CA SER A 340 45.71 31.98 12.44
C SER A 340 46.34 30.85 11.62
N ASP A 341 47.44 30.25 12.08
CA ASP A 341 48.10 29.09 11.48
C ASP A 341 47.23 27.82 11.52
N LYS A 342 46.27 27.76 12.46
CA LYS A 342 45.34 26.63 12.63
C LYS A 342 44.06 26.72 11.79
N ILE A 343 43.94 27.69 10.87
CA ILE A 343 42.80 27.77 9.92
C ILE A 343 42.56 26.48 9.13
N ARG A 344 43.60 25.63 8.96
CA ARG A 344 43.51 24.31 8.35
C ARG A 344 42.50 23.37 9.01
N LEU A 345 42.20 23.60 10.29
CA LEU A 345 41.15 22.86 11.02
C LEU A 345 39.76 23.04 10.40
N LEU A 346 39.53 24.10 9.60
CA LEU A 346 38.30 24.25 8.82
C LEU A 346 38.07 23.06 7.88
N SER A 347 39.12 22.48 7.31
CA SER A 347 38.97 21.29 6.46
C SER A 347 38.50 20.07 7.27
N THR A 348 39.05 19.88 8.47
CA THR A 348 38.63 18.79 9.38
C THR A 348 37.18 18.97 9.82
N PHE A 349 36.81 20.19 10.22
CA PHE A 349 35.43 20.55 10.57
C PHE A 349 34.47 20.31 9.41
N SER A 350 34.81 20.85 8.22
CA SER A 350 34.00 20.67 7.00
C SER A 350 33.81 19.19 6.69
N LYS A 351 34.88 18.38 6.82
CA LYS A 351 34.81 16.93 6.62
C LYS A 351 33.82 16.28 7.58
N GLN A 352 33.82 16.63 8.86
CA GLN A 352 32.88 16.08 9.84
C GLN A 352 31.44 16.43 9.49
N VAL A 353 31.15 17.70 9.19
CA VAL A 353 29.80 18.16 8.82
C VAL A 353 29.29 17.45 7.56
N LEU A 354 30.10 17.43 6.50
CA LEU A 354 29.75 16.84 5.22
C LEU A 354 29.61 15.30 5.32
N GLN A 355 30.52 14.65 6.04
CA GLN A 355 30.49 13.20 6.23
C GLN A 355 29.27 12.76 7.05
N GLN A 356 28.95 13.46 8.14
CA GLN A 356 27.77 13.15 8.95
C GLN A 356 26.50 13.15 8.09
N ARG A 357 26.34 14.17 7.24
CA ARG A 357 25.18 14.27 6.34
C ARG A 357 25.09 13.13 5.32
N LEU A 358 26.23 12.70 4.76
CA LEU A 358 26.24 11.52 3.87
C LEU A 358 25.88 10.24 4.62
N VAL A 359 26.40 10.06 5.84
CA VAL A 359 26.13 8.87 6.66
C VAL A 359 24.66 8.82 7.05
N ASP A 360 24.06 9.93 7.47
CA ASP A 360 22.64 10.01 7.83
C ASP A 360 21.75 9.61 6.65
N ALA A 361 21.98 10.21 5.49
CA ALA A 361 21.19 9.93 4.30
C ALA A 361 21.41 8.50 3.76
N ALA A 362 22.65 7.99 3.78
CA ALA A 362 22.94 6.62 3.41
C ALA A 362 22.30 5.61 4.37
N THR A 363 22.26 5.92 5.67
CA THR A 363 21.64 5.08 6.69
C THR A 363 20.13 4.98 6.48
N ILE A 364 19.45 6.10 6.21
CA ILE A 364 18.02 6.10 5.89
C ILE A 364 17.74 5.27 4.63
N LEU A 365 18.53 5.47 3.56
CA LEU A 365 18.36 4.68 2.34
C LEU A 365 18.58 3.17 2.59
N ASN A 366 19.57 2.81 3.41
CA ASN A 366 19.83 1.43 3.79
C ASN A 366 18.69 0.82 4.62
N ILE A 367 18.09 1.58 5.54
CA ILE A 367 16.92 1.15 6.31
C ILE A 367 15.75 0.83 5.37
N VAL A 368 15.53 1.68 4.35
CA VAL A 368 14.51 1.41 3.32
C VAL A 368 14.81 0.11 2.58
N HIS A 369 16.05 -0.11 2.15
CA HIS A 369 16.45 -1.35 1.47
C HIS A 369 16.25 -2.58 2.37
N TYR A 370 16.61 -2.49 3.64
CA TYR A 370 16.43 -3.57 4.60
C TYR A 370 14.95 -3.94 4.76
N ARG A 371 14.06 -2.95 4.94
CA ARG A 371 12.60 -3.19 5.00
C ARG A 371 12.08 -3.85 3.73
N CYS A 372 12.58 -3.46 2.56
CA CYS A 372 12.20 -4.08 1.30
C CYS A 372 12.63 -5.54 1.24
N LEU A 373 13.89 -5.85 1.59
CA LEU A 373 14.39 -7.21 1.64
C LEU A 373 13.59 -8.08 2.61
N ASP A 374 13.25 -7.56 3.79
CA ASP A 374 12.42 -8.27 4.77
C ASP A 374 11.03 -8.61 4.21
N ILE A 375 10.38 -7.68 3.51
CA ILE A 375 9.10 -7.94 2.82
C ILE A 375 9.26 -9.05 1.78
N PHE A 376 10.31 -8.98 0.94
CA PHE A 376 10.56 -10.02 -0.07
C PHE A 376 10.82 -11.39 0.52
N ILE A 377 11.62 -11.46 1.59
CA ILE A 377 11.95 -12.70 2.29
C ILE A 377 10.68 -13.31 2.90
N ASN A 378 9.90 -12.51 3.63
CA ASN A 378 8.66 -12.99 4.25
C ASN A 378 7.65 -13.44 3.20
N GLN A 379 7.52 -12.71 2.10
CA GLN A 379 6.63 -13.09 1.01
C GLN A 379 7.10 -14.36 0.27
N ALA A 380 8.40 -14.57 0.11
CA ALA A 380 8.93 -15.80 -0.44
C ALA A 380 8.62 -17.00 0.47
N PHE A 381 8.73 -16.85 1.79
CA PHE A 381 8.36 -17.89 2.75
C PHE A 381 6.86 -18.18 2.75
N ASP A 382 6.01 -17.15 2.74
CA ASP A 382 4.56 -17.33 2.66
C ASP A 382 4.16 -18.00 1.34
N MET A 383 4.78 -17.60 0.23
CA MET A 383 4.58 -18.25 -1.06
C MET A 383 5.00 -19.72 -1.03
N GLN A 384 6.17 -20.04 -0.46
CA GLN A 384 6.63 -21.42 -0.32
C GLN A 384 5.68 -22.25 0.55
N ARG A 385 5.20 -21.68 1.65
CA ARG A 385 4.22 -22.31 2.55
C ARG A 385 2.91 -22.60 1.81
N ASP A 386 2.38 -21.63 1.07
CA ASP A 386 1.17 -21.80 0.27
C ASP A 386 1.32 -22.91 -0.77
N LEU A 387 2.46 -22.97 -1.47
CA LEU A 387 2.74 -24.02 -2.45
C LEU A 387 2.76 -25.44 -1.86
N GLN A 388 2.98 -25.58 -0.56
CA GLN A 388 2.97 -26.86 0.17
C GLN A 388 1.62 -27.15 0.84
N ILE A 389 1.00 -26.14 1.48
CA ILE A 389 -0.19 -26.31 2.29
C ILE A 389 -1.46 -26.35 1.43
N THR A 390 -1.59 -25.48 0.43
CA THR A 390 -2.84 -25.40 -0.35
C THR A 390 -3.21 -26.70 -1.06
N PRO A 391 -2.28 -27.48 -1.67
CA PRO A 391 -2.61 -28.77 -2.27
C PRO A 391 -3.19 -29.76 -1.24
N LYS A 392 -2.59 -29.84 -0.05
CA LYS A 392 -3.06 -30.71 1.04
C LYS A 392 -4.47 -30.32 1.51
N ARG A 393 -4.73 -29.01 1.63
CA ARG A 393 -6.06 -28.49 1.99
C ARG A 393 -7.10 -28.81 0.94
N LEU A 394 -6.75 -28.67 -0.34
CA LEU A 394 -7.67 -28.95 -1.44
C LEU A 394 -8.00 -30.44 -1.53
N GLU A 395 -7.01 -31.30 -1.31
CA GLU A 395 -7.22 -32.75 -1.24
C GLU A 395 -8.09 -33.16 -0.05
N TYR A 396 -7.90 -32.53 1.10
CA TYR A 396 -8.77 -32.73 2.26
C TYR A 396 -10.22 -32.31 1.98
N THR A 397 -10.42 -31.14 1.37
CA THR A 397 -11.75 -30.65 0.97
C THR A 397 -12.41 -31.60 -0.04
N ARG A 398 -11.67 -32.13 -1.01
CA ARG A 398 -12.15 -33.17 -1.93
C ARG A 398 -12.61 -34.42 -1.19
N LYS A 399 -11.79 -34.91 -0.26
CA LYS A 399 -12.11 -36.12 0.52
C LYS A 399 -13.39 -35.92 1.34
N LYS A 400 -13.55 -34.76 1.98
CA LYS A 400 -14.73 -34.45 2.80
C LYS A 400 -16.00 -34.28 2.00
N GLU A 401 -15.92 -33.71 0.81
CA GLU A 401 -17.07 -33.63 -0.09
C GLU A 401 -17.49 -35.01 -0.60
N ASN A 402 -16.54 -35.87 -0.99
CA ASN A 402 -16.84 -37.26 -1.36
C ASN A 402 -17.54 -38.03 -0.23
N GLU A 403 -17.06 -37.90 1.01
CA GLU A 403 -17.68 -38.54 2.19
C GLU A 403 -19.13 -38.07 2.38
N LEU A 404 -19.41 -36.78 2.16
CA LEU A 404 -20.76 -36.22 2.25
C LEU A 404 -21.67 -36.72 1.12
N TYR A 405 -21.16 -36.75 -0.11
CA TYR A 405 -21.90 -37.23 -1.28
C TYR A 405 -22.35 -38.70 -1.10
N GLU A 406 -21.44 -39.59 -0.69
CA GLU A 406 -21.76 -41.00 -0.45
C GLU A 406 -22.80 -41.19 0.66
N SER A 407 -22.68 -40.42 1.76
CA SER A 407 -23.64 -40.43 2.86
C SER A 407 -25.06 -40.08 2.39
N LEU A 408 -25.19 -39.01 1.60
CA LEU A 408 -26.49 -38.54 1.11
C LEU A 408 -27.07 -39.43 0.02
N MET A 409 -26.23 -39.99 -0.84
CA MET A 409 -26.64 -41.02 -1.80
C MET A 409 -27.17 -42.27 -1.09
N GLY A 410 -26.51 -42.68 0.00
CA GLY A 410 -26.97 -43.76 0.86
C GLY A 410 -28.34 -43.51 1.50
N ILE A 411 -28.58 -42.31 2.03
CA ILE A 411 -29.89 -41.91 2.60
C ILE A 411 -30.98 -41.94 1.53
N ALA A 412 -30.72 -41.39 0.34
CA ALA A 412 -31.68 -41.37 -0.75
C ALA A 412 -32.07 -42.77 -1.23
N ASN A 413 -31.09 -43.67 -1.36
CA ASN A 413 -31.35 -45.06 -1.77
C ASN A 413 -32.15 -45.84 -0.73
N ARG A 414 -31.84 -45.67 0.57
CA ARG A 414 -32.58 -46.34 1.65
C ARG A 414 -34.03 -45.85 1.71
N LYS A 415 -34.26 -44.55 1.58
CA LYS A 415 -35.60 -43.94 1.58
C LYS A 415 -36.42 -44.29 0.35
N GLN A 416 -35.78 -44.53 -0.80
CA GLN A 416 -36.49 -45.05 -1.98
C GLN A 416 -37.16 -46.38 -1.68
N GLU A 417 -36.45 -47.28 -0.99
CA GLU A 417 -36.99 -48.60 -0.65
C GLU A 417 -38.11 -48.49 0.39
N GLU A 418 -37.94 -47.65 1.42
CA GLU A 418 -39.00 -47.38 2.39
C GLU A 418 -40.27 -46.79 1.74
N MET A 419 -40.12 -45.86 0.79
CA MET A 419 -41.26 -45.32 0.05
C MET A 419 -41.95 -46.38 -0.82
N LYS A 420 -41.18 -47.26 -1.47
CA LYS A 420 -41.72 -48.37 -2.24
C LYS A 420 -42.59 -49.28 -1.36
N GLU A 421 -42.10 -49.68 -0.19
CA GLU A 421 -42.85 -50.51 0.76
C GLU A 421 -44.11 -49.79 1.26
N MET A 422 -44.03 -48.49 1.59
CA MET A 422 -45.19 -47.69 2.01
C MET A 422 -46.28 -47.60 0.93
N ILE A 423 -45.90 -47.52 -0.34
CA ILE A 423 -46.85 -47.53 -1.46
C ILE A 423 -47.51 -48.90 -1.60
N ILE A 424 -46.74 -50.00 -1.50
CA ILE A 424 -47.26 -51.37 -1.55
C ILE A 424 -48.27 -51.61 -0.42
N GLU A 425 -47.92 -51.23 0.81
CA GLU A 425 -48.79 -51.37 1.97
C GLU A 425 -50.10 -50.57 1.80
N THR A 426 -50.01 -49.34 1.31
CA THR A 426 -51.19 -48.48 1.09
C THR A 426 -52.10 -49.02 0.00
N LEU A 427 -51.53 -49.56 -1.08
CA LEU A 427 -52.30 -50.22 -2.14
C LEU A 427 -53.04 -51.45 -1.63
N ASN A 428 -52.38 -52.29 -0.84
CA ASN A 428 -52.98 -53.50 -0.30
C ASN A 428 -54.13 -53.18 0.67
N ASN A 429 -53.97 -52.17 1.52
CA ASN A 429 -54.98 -51.79 2.51
C ASN A 429 -56.22 -51.16 1.86
N MET A 430 -56.05 -50.42 0.77
CA MET A 430 -57.16 -49.76 0.07
C MET A 430 -57.79 -50.61 -1.02
N LYS A 431 -57.19 -51.75 -1.38
CA LYS A 431 -57.63 -52.57 -2.52
C LYS A 431 -59.12 -52.88 -2.44
N GLU A 432 -59.59 -53.42 -1.32
CA GLU A 432 -60.98 -53.84 -1.17
C GLU A 432 -61.96 -52.66 -1.14
N GLU A 433 -61.59 -51.55 -0.49
CA GLU A 433 -62.40 -50.33 -0.44
C GLU A 433 -62.57 -49.70 -1.83
N LEU A 434 -61.50 -49.63 -2.63
CA LEU A 434 -61.54 -49.11 -4.00
C LEU A 434 -62.37 -49.99 -4.94
N LEU A 435 -62.33 -51.31 -4.75
CA LEU A 435 -63.13 -52.26 -5.51
C LEU A 435 -64.63 -52.10 -5.22
N GLU A 436 -65.00 -51.89 -3.95
CA GLU A 436 -66.38 -51.63 -3.54
C GLU A 436 -66.87 -50.25 -3.98
N ASP A 437 -66.04 -49.21 -3.88
CA ASP A 437 -66.36 -47.87 -4.38
C ASP A 437 -66.59 -47.86 -5.90
N ALA A 438 -65.80 -48.63 -6.66
CA ALA A 438 -65.98 -48.80 -8.09
C ALA A 438 -67.26 -49.57 -8.43
N ALA A 439 -67.58 -50.64 -7.68
CA ALA A 439 -68.79 -51.44 -7.87
C ALA A 439 -70.08 -50.61 -7.67
N ASN A 440 -70.06 -49.71 -6.68
CA ASN A 440 -71.19 -48.85 -6.32
C ASN A 440 -71.21 -47.50 -7.06
N MET A 441 -70.27 -47.26 -7.99
CA MET A 441 -70.15 -46.00 -8.71
C MET A 441 -71.35 -45.73 -9.62
N GLU A 442 -71.96 -44.56 -9.48
CA GLU A 442 -72.92 -44.00 -10.43
C GLU A 442 -72.19 -43.14 -11.47
N PHE A 443 -72.43 -43.41 -12.76
CA PHE A 443 -71.77 -42.67 -13.83
C PHE A 443 -72.47 -41.34 -14.08
N LYS A 444 -71.68 -40.29 -14.23
CA LYS A 444 -72.17 -38.97 -14.64
C LYS A 444 -72.33 -38.95 -16.16
N ASP A 445 -73.41 -38.33 -16.62
CA ASP A 445 -73.70 -38.06 -18.03
C ASP A 445 -73.88 -39.31 -18.92
N ILE A 446 -74.22 -40.46 -18.32
CA ILE A 446 -74.50 -41.73 -19.02
C ILE A 446 -75.81 -42.31 -18.49
N ILE A 447 -76.78 -42.53 -19.38
CA ILE A 447 -78.03 -43.22 -19.04
C ILE A 447 -77.76 -44.71 -19.20
N ILE A 448 -77.70 -45.45 -18.08
CA ILE A 448 -77.62 -46.92 -18.14
C ILE A 448 -79.02 -47.44 -18.47
N PRO A 449 -79.25 -48.10 -19.62
CA PRO A 449 -80.54 -48.68 -19.93
C PRO A 449 -80.84 -49.85 -18.99
N GLU A 450 -81.97 -49.82 -18.28
CA GLU A 450 -82.38 -50.87 -17.32
C GLU A 450 -82.65 -52.24 -17.99
N ASN A 451 -82.77 -52.29 -19.33
CA ASN A 451 -83.22 -53.45 -20.10
C ASN A 451 -82.14 -54.09 -20.99
N GLY A 452 -80.90 -54.22 -20.51
CA GLY A 452 -79.90 -55.11 -21.13
C GLY A 452 -79.52 -54.79 -22.59
N GLU A 453 -79.80 -53.58 -23.09
CA GLU A 453 -79.38 -53.15 -24.42
C GLU A 453 -77.88 -52.83 -24.48
N PRO A 454 -77.20 -53.11 -25.61
CA PRO A 454 -75.77 -52.90 -25.75
C PRO A 454 -75.42 -51.41 -25.69
N ILE A 455 -74.59 -51.07 -24.72
CA ILE A 455 -74.14 -49.70 -24.46
C ILE A 455 -73.13 -49.30 -25.55
N SER A 456 -73.20 -48.04 -26.01
CA SER A 456 -72.30 -47.54 -27.05
C SER A 456 -70.83 -47.68 -26.63
N SER A 457 -69.95 -48.04 -27.57
CA SER A 457 -68.51 -48.14 -27.32
C SER A 457 -67.90 -46.82 -26.82
N LYS A 458 -68.51 -45.68 -27.14
CA LYS A 458 -68.13 -44.36 -26.61
C LYS A 458 -68.47 -44.22 -25.12
N ASP A 459 -69.61 -44.75 -24.71
CA ASP A 459 -70.12 -44.65 -23.34
C ASP A 459 -69.40 -45.65 -22.44
N ILE A 460 -69.10 -46.86 -22.92
CA ILE A 460 -68.25 -47.84 -22.21
C ILE A 460 -66.84 -47.24 -21.95
N LYS A 461 -66.25 -46.57 -22.95
CA LYS A 461 -64.96 -45.86 -22.77
C LYS A 461 -65.06 -44.73 -21.74
N CYS A 462 -66.20 -44.04 -21.70
CA CYS A 462 -66.47 -43.01 -20.71
C CYS A 462 -66.60 -43.62 -19.30
N CYS A 463 -67.32 -44.74 -19.14
CA CYS A 463 -67.43 -45.48 -17.89
C CYS A 463 -66.07 -45.95 -17.36
N ILE A 464 -65.25 -46.57 -18.22
CA ILE A 464 -63.89 -47.01 -17.86
C ILE A 464 -63.06 -45.80 -17.40
N LYS A 465 -63.12 -44.69 -18.15
CA LYS A 465 -62.40 -43.46 -17.78
C LYS A 465 -62.86 -42.92 -16.43
N GLN A 466 -64.16 -42.93 -16.13
CA GLN A 466 -64.69 -42.49 -14.84
C GLN A 466 -64.25 -43.41 -13.68
N ILE A 467 -64.26 -44.74 -13.86
CA ILE A 467 -63.73 -45.69 -12.86
C ILE A 467 -62.24 -45.45 -12.63
N GLN A 468 -61.46 -45.28 -13.71
CA GLN A 468 -60.04 -44.97 -13.61
C GLN A 468 -59.81 -43.64 -12.88
N GLU A 469 -60.55 -42.58 -13.20
CA GLU A 469 -60.42 -41.28 -12.52
C GLU A 469 -60.78 -41.35 -11.03
N LEU A 470 -61.78 -42.15 -10.66
CA LEU A 470 -62.14 -42.43 -9.26
C LEU A 470 -60.97 -43.10 -8.51
N ILE A 471 -60.42 -44.16 -9.09
CA ILE A 471 -59.30 -44.92 -8.49
C ILE A 471 -58.06 -44.03 -8.41
N ILE A 472 -57.72 -43.33 -9.49
CA ILE A 472 -56.58 -42.39 -9.51
C ILE A 472 -56.78 -41.33 -8.43
N SER A 473 -57.98 -40.75 -8.27
CA SER A 473 -58.24 -39.71 -7.27
C SER A 473 -58.11 -40.20 -5.84
N ARG A 474 -58.77 -41.31 -5.50
CA ARG A 474 -58.74 -41.87 -4.14
C ARG A 474 -57.35 -42.39 -3.78
N LEU A 475 -56.71 -43.09 -4.70
CA LEU A 475 -55.36 -43.57 -4.50
C LEU A 475 -54.35 -42.43 -4.39
N ASN A 476 -54.42 -41.41 -5.26
CA ASN A 476 -53.54 -40.26 -5.20
C ASN A 476 -53.70 -39.52 -3.87
N GLN A 477 -54.92 -39.36 -3.36
CA GLN A 477 -55.16 -38.72 -2.07
C GLN A 477 -54.50 -39.48 -0.91
N ALA A 478 -54.66 -40.81 -0.86
CA ALA A 478 -54.10 -41.62 0.21
C ALA A 478 -52.58 -41.79 0.12
N VAL A 479 -52.06 -42.01 -1.09
CA VAL A 479 -50.61 -42.12 -1.33
C VAL A 479 -49.94 -40.77 -1.11
N ALA A 480 -50.48 -39.66 -1.64
CA ALA A 480 -49.89 -38.34 -1.45
C ALA A 480 -49.82 -37.93 0.03
N ASN A 481 -50.85 -38.20 0.83
CA ASN A 481 -50.85 -37.86 2.25
C ASN A 481 -49.73 -38.58 3.04
N LYS A 482 -49.50 -39.87 2.79
CA LYS A 482 -48.40 -40.62 3.43
C LYS A 482 -47.02 -40.27 2.85
N LEU A 483 -46.98 -39.89 1.58
CA LEU A 483 -45.75 -39.55 0.87
C LEU A 483 -45.25 -38.15 1.23
N ILE A 484 -46.14 -37.20 1.52
CA ILE A 484 -45.79 -35.87 2.06
C ILE A 484 -44.96 -36.03 3.34
N SER A 485 -45.41 -36.82 4.31
CA SER A 485 -44.67 -37.06 5.55
C SER A 485 -43.32 -37.77 5.33
N SER A 486 -43.24 -38.68 4.35
CA SER A 486 -42.00 -39.38 4.00
C SER A 486 -40.97 -38.47 3.32
N VAL A 487 -41.45 -37.52 2.53
CA VAL A 487 -40.64 -36.51 1.84
C VAL A 487 -40.20 -35.41 2.79
N ASP A 488 -41.06 -34.98 3.71
CA ASP A 488 -40.70 -34.02 4.77
C ASP A 488 -39.61 -34.62 5.69
N TYR A 489 -39.74 -35.88 6.06
CA TYR A 489 -38.70 -36.59 6.81
C TYR A 489 -37.39 -36.71 6.00
N LEU A 490 -37.47 -37.00 4.69
CA LEU A 490 -36.30 -37.05 3.82
C LEU A 490 -35.59 -35.68 3.80
N ARG A 491 -36.35 -34.58 3.72
CA ARG A 491 -35.83 -33.22 3.79
C ARG A 491 -35.14 -32.96 5.13
N GLU A 492 -35.78 -33.24 6.25
CA GLU A 492 -35.22 -33.01 7.59
C GLU A 492 -33.97 -33.86 7.86
N SER A 493 -33.99 -35.14 7.46
CA SER A 493 -32.85 -36.05 7.61
C SER A 493 -31.62 -35.58 6.82
N PHE A 494 -31.84 -35.08 5.60
CA PHE A 494 -30.80 -34.51 4.76
C PHE A 494 -30.26 -33.20 5.37
N VAL A 495 -31.12 -32.25 5.74
CA VAL A 495 -30.72 -30.97 6.34
C VAL A 495 -29.89 -31.22 7.61
N GLY A 496 -30.34 -32.13 8.48
CA GLY A 496 -29.61 -32.46 9.71
C GLY A 496 -28.25 -33.14 9.47
N THR A 497 -28.12 -33.95 8.41
CA THR A 497 -26.82 -34.56 8.04
C THR A 497 -25.86 -33.48 7.54
N LEU A 498 -26.38 -32.56 6.72
CA LEU A 498 -25.61 -31.44 6.18
C LEU A 498 -25.09 -30.51 7.27
N GLU A 499 -25.97 -30.12 8.22
CA GLU A 499 -25.61 -29.26 9.34
C GLU A 499 -24.51 -29.86 10.23
N ARG A 500 -24.60 -31.18 10.51
CA ARG A 500 -23.57 -31.88 11.31
C ARG A 500 -22.23 -31.95 10.57
N CYS A 501 -22.25 -32.19 9.27
CA CYS A 501 -21.04 -32.20 8.44
C CYS A 501 -20.40 -30.81 8.37
N LEU A 502 -21.19 -29.75 8.13
CA LEU A 502 -20.69 -28.37 8.10
C LEU A 502 -20.08 -27.98 9.45
N LYS A 503 -20.75 -28.27 10.57
CA LYS A 503 -20.20 -28.04 11.92
C LYS A 503 -18.91 -28.81 12.17
N SER A 504 -18.81 -30.06 11.71
CA SER A 504 -17.57 -30.86 11.84
C SER A 504 -16.44 -30.32 10.97
N LEU A 505 -16.75 -29.83 9.76
CA LEU A 505 -15.79 -29.22 8.86
C LEU A 505 -15.24 -27.92 9.49
N GLU A 506 -16.11 -27.07 10.02
CA GLU A 506 -15.72 -25.83 10.71
C GLU A 506 -14.89 -26.08 11.98
N LYS A 507 -15.26 -27.09 12.79
CA LYS A 507 -14.52 -27.43 14.04
C LYS A 507 -13.14 -28.06 13.79
N SER A 508 -12.94 -28.71 12.65
CA SER A 508 -11.64 -29.26 12.24
C SER A 508 -10.65 -28.21 11.71
N GLN A 509 -11.09 -26.95 11.59
CA GLN A 509 -10.42 -25.89 10.84
C GLN A 509 -10.03 -24.69 11.70
N GLN A 510 -9.57 -24.94 12.93
CA GLN A 510 -9.07 -23.95 13.87
C GLN A 510 -7.66 -23.45 13.46
N ASP A 511 -7.52 -22.85 12.28
CA ASP A 511 -6.28 -22.18 11.85
C ASP A 511 -6.61 -20.97 10.96
N VAL A 512 -6.33 -19.78 11.48
CA VAL A 512 -6.60 -18.37 11.08
C VAL A 512 -6.71 -17.99 9.57
N SER A 513 -6.38 -18.85 8.60
CA SER A 513 -6.43 -18.55 7.15
C SER A 513 -7.72 -18.99 6.42
N VAL A 514 -8.81 -19.23 7.15
CA VAL A 514 -9.91 -20.15 6.75
C VAL A 514 -11.16 -19.51 6.12
N HIS A 515 -11.15 -18.21 5.82
CA HIS A 515 -12.37 -17.56 5.29
C HIS A 515 -12.73 -17.93 3.84
N ILE A 516 -11.77 -18.35 3.00
CA ILE A 516 -12.04 -18.66 1.58
C ILE A 516 -12.72 -20.03 1.47
N THR A 517 -12.15 -21.08 2.06
CA THR A 517 -12.72 -22.44 1.95
C THR A 517 -14.07 -22.55 2.65
N SER A 518 -14.26 -21.91 3.81
CA SER A 518 -15.54 -21.90 4.53
C SER A 518 -16.66 -21.19 3.74
N ASN A 519 -16.36 -20.05 3.09
CA ASN A 519 -17.36 -19.34 2.27
C ASN A 519 -17.70 -20.08 0.98
N TYR A 520 -16.73 -20.70 0.31
CA TYR A 520 -17.00 -21.51 -0.87
C TYR A 520 -17.74 -22.79 -0.53
N LEU A 521 -17.41 -23.43 0.59
CA LEU A 521 -18.15 -24.59 1.07
C LEU A 521 -19.58 -24.19 1.44
N LYS A 522 -19.79 -23.01 2.06
CA LYS A 522 -21.11 -22.42 2.32
C LYS A 522 -21.89 -22.07 1.05
N GLN A 523 -21.25 -21.52 0.02
CA GLN A 523 -21.91 -21.20 -1.26
C GLN A 523 -22.26 -22.45 -2.06
N ILE A 524 -21.37 -23.45 -2.09
CA ILE A 524 -21.65 -24.73 -2.74
C ILE A 524 -22.68 -25.51 -1.94
N LEU A 525 -22.65 -25.49 -0.60
CA LEU A 525 -23.73 -26.03 0.21
C LEU A 525 -25.05 -25.31 -0.07
N ASN A 526 -25.07 -23.98 0.00
CA ASN A 526 -26.28 -23.22 -0.21
C ASN A 526 -26.84 -23.40 -1.63
N ALA A 527 -25.99 -23.58 -2.65
CA ALA A 527 -26.43 -23.81 -4.04
C ALA A 527 -26.81 -25.28 -4.33
N ALA A 528 -26.12 -26.25 -3.73
CA ALA A 528 -26.40 -27.68 -3.87
C ALA A 528 -27.60 -28.14 -3.03
N TYR A 529 -27.83 -27.45 -1.91
CA TYR A 529 -28.66 -27.90 -0.80
C TYR A 529 -29.63 -26.85 -0.25
N HIS A 530 -29.77 -25.67 -0.88
CA HIS A 530 -31.13 -25.19 -1.12
C HIS A 530 -31.78 -26.20 -2.05
N VAL A 531 -32.17 -27.32 -1.45
CA VAL A 531 -33.36 -28.02 -1.87
C VAL A 531 -34.48 -27.05 -1.52
N GLU A 532 -34.64 -25.99 -2.34
CA GLU A 532 -35.97 -25.69 -2.84
C GLU A 532 -36.38 -26.96 -3.60
N VAL A 533 -36.77 -27.93 -2.78
CA VAL A 533 -37.81 -28.84 -3.09
C VAL A 533 -38.97 -27.90 -3.42
N THR A 534 -39.14 -27.55 -4.68
CA THR A 534 -40.44 -27.10 -5.20
C THR A 534 -41.44 -28.25 -5.12
N PHE A 535 -41.60 -28.83 -3.92
CA PHE A 535 -42.83 -29.34 -3.35
C PHE A 535 -43.43 -28.23 -2.48
N HIS A 536 -43.34 -26.98 -2.95
CA HIS A 536 -44.07 -25.89 -2.34
C HIS A 536 -45.54 -26.21 -2.66
N SER A 537 -46.27 -26.50 -1.58
CA SER A 537 -47.65 -26.98 -1.59
C SER A 537 -47.77 -28.44 -2.02
N GLY A 538 -48.57 -29.21 -1.27
CA GLY A 538 -48.95 -30.60 -1.62
C GLY A 538 -49.53 -30.78 -3.03
N SER A 539 -49.71 -29.72 -3.82
CA SER A 539 -50.16 -29.68 -5.21
C SER A 539 -49.10 -30.14 -6.24
N THR A 540 -47.79 -29.94 -6.04
CA THR A 540 -46.76 -30.33 -7.02
C THR A 540 -46.42 -31.81 -6.97
N VAL A 541 -46.29 -32.38 -5.77
CA VAL A 541 -46.15 -33.84 -5.54
C VAL A 541 -47.40 -34.56 -6.03
N SER A 542 -48.59 -34.11 -5.62
CA SER A 542 -49.84 -34.74 -6.03
C SER A 542 -50.10 -34.60 -7.52
N ARG A 543 -49.69 -33.51 -8.19
CA ARG A 543 -49.79 -33.37 -9.66
C ARG A 543 -48.82 -34.28 -10.40
N MET A 544 -47.58 -34.40 -9.92
CA MET A 544 -46.59 -35.32 -10.51
C MET A 544 -47.02 -36.79 -10.32
N LEU A 545 -47.47 -37.14 -9.11
CA LEU A 545 -48.05 -38.46 -8.81
C LEU A 545 -49.27 -38.74 -9.67
N TRP A 546 -50.19 -37.76 -9.77
CA TRP A 546 -51.37 -37.83 -10.62
C TRP A 546 -51.02 -38.11 -12.09
N GLU A 547 -50.07 -37.38 -12.67
CA GLU A 547 -49.63 -37.61 -14.06
C GLU A 547 -48.99 -38.99 -14.26
N GLN A 548 -48.23 -39.49 -13.28
CA GLN A 548 -47.59 -40.81 -13.37
C GLN A 548 -48.59 -41.96 -13.19
N ILE A 549 -49.50 -41.88 -12.21
CA ILE A 549 -50.57 -42.86 -12.00
C ILE A 549 -51.47 -42.90 -13.24
N LYS A 550 -51.79 -41.73 -13.80
CA LYS A 550 -52.57 -41.60 -15.04
C LYS A 550 -51.88 -42.24 -16.25
N GLN A 551 -50.58 -42.03 -16.46
CA GLN A 551 -49.83 -42.65 -17.56
C GLN A 551 -49.74 -44.19 -17.47
N ILE A 552 -49.82 -44.75 -16.26
CA ILE A 552 -49.73 -46.18 -16.02
C ILE A 552 -51.09 -46.86 -16.25
N ILE A 553 -52.16 -46.29 -15.69
CA ILE A 553 -53.52 -46.85 -15.77
C ILE A 553 -54.11 -46.72 -17.19
N GLN A 554 -53.67 -45.73 -17.98
CA GLN A 554 -54.08 -45.57 -19.39
C GLN A 554 -53.59 -46.68 -20.35
N ARG A 555 -52.78 -47.65 -19.89
CA ARG A 555 -52.22 -48.72 -20.73
C ARG A 555 -53.00 -50.06 -20.69
N ILE A 556 -54.17 -50.09 -20.06
CA ILE A 556 -54.94 -51.33 -19.84
C ILE A 556 -55.69 -51.76 -21.11
N SER A 557 -55.75 -53.07 -21.37
CA SER A 557 -56.40 -53.68 -22.54
C SER A 557 -57.92 -53.79 -22.40
N TRP A 558 -58.61 -53.43 -23.47
CA TRP A 558 -60.06 -53.16 -23.53
C TRP A 558 -60.87 -54.43 -23.82
N VAL A 559 -61.75 -54.83 -22.90
CA VAL A 559 -62.80 -55.82 -23.17
C VAL A 559 -64.16 -55.12 -23.08
N SER A 560 -64.97 -55.24 -24.14
CA SER A 560 -66.31 -54.64 -24.18
C SER A 560 -67.30 -55.59 -23.52
N PRO A 561 -67.86 -55.28 -22.35
CA PRO A 561 -68.85 -56.14 -21.72
C PRO A 561 -70.22 -55.97 -22.40
N PRO A 562 -71.06 -57.02 -22.40
CA PRO A 562 -72.44 -56.94 -22.87
C PRO A 562 -73.37 -56.15 -21.92
N ALA A 563 -73.01 -55.99 -20.64
CA ALA A 563 -73.74 -55.14 -19.68
C ALA A 563 -72.79 -54.57 -18.62
N ILE A 564 -73.07 -53.37 -18.12
CA ILE A 564 -72.33 -52.77 -17.00
C ILE A 564 -72.83 -53.42 -15.70
N THR A 565 -72.18 -54.51 -15.29
CA THR A 565 -72.46 -55.18 -14.01
C THR A 565 -71.52 -54.70 -12.90
N ARG A 566 -71.86 -55.00 -11.65
CA ARG A 566 -71.00 -54.68 -10.49
C ARG A 566 -69.66 -55.41 -10.59
N GLU A 567 -69.68 -56.64 -11.06
CA GLU A 567 -68.50 -57.49 -11.23
C GLU A 567 -67.57 -56.93 -12.31
N TRP A 568 -68.12 -56.43 -13.42
CA TRP A 568 -67.34 -55.80 -14.46
C TRP A 568 -66.64 -54.51 -13.97
N LYS A 569 -67.35 -53.66 -13.20
CA LYS A 569 -66.72 -52.46 -12.60
C LYS A 569 -65.58 -52.85 -11.65
N ARG A 570 -65.73 -53.95 -10.91
CA ARG A 570 -64.73 -54.50 -10.00
C ARG A 570 -63.50 -55.04 -10.74
N GLU A 571 -63.69 -55.76 -11.85
CA GLU A 571 -62.57 -56.24 -12.68
C GLU A 571 -61.76 -55.08 -13.29
N ILE A 572 -62.44 -54.06 -13.85
CA ILE A 572 -61.76 -52.87 -14.38
C ILE A 572 -60.98 -52.13 -13.29
N ALA A 573 -61.54 -52.07 -12.07
CA ALA A 573 -60.86 -51.47 -10.94
C ALA A 573 -59.66 -52.30 -10.47
N GLN A 574 -59.77 -53.63 -10.49
CA GLN A 574 -58.69 -54.54 -10.13
C GLN A 574 -57.51 -54.45 -11.11
N ASP A 575 -57.77 -54.46 -12.42
CA ASP A 575 -56.75 -54.28 -13.45
C ASP A 575 -56.05 -52.92 -13.31
N ALA A 576 -56.81 -51.87 -12.96
CA ALA A 576 -56.25 -50.55 -12.71
C ALA A 576 -55.29 -50.53 -11.51
N ILE A 577 -55.64 -51.21 -10.42
CA ILE A 577 -54.79 -51.32 -9.23
C ILE A 577 -53.54 -52.16 -9.51
N GLU A 578 -53.69 -53.30 -10.20
CA GLU A 578 -52.58 -54.23 -10.49
C GLU A 578 -51.61 -53.69 -11.55
N SER A 579 -52.06 -52.80 -12.44
CA SER A 579 -51.19 -52.09 -13.38
C SER A 579 -50.19 -51.13 -12.70
N LEU A 580 -50.45 -50.74 -11.45
CA LEU A 580 -49.64 -49.77 -10.74
C LEU A 580 -48.36 -50.39 -10.13
N SER A 581 -47.22 -49.99 -10.67
CA SER A 581 -45.91 -50.38 -10.15
C SER A 581 -45.42 -49.44 -9.04
N ALA A 582 -45.46 -49.90 -7.79
CA ALA A 582 -44.88 -49.18 -6.64
C ALA A 582 -43.38 -48.89 -6.83
N SER A 583 -42.64 -49.80 -7.47
CA SER A 583 -41.22 -49.64 -7.76
C SER A 583 -40.93 -48.53 -8.77
N ARG A 584 -41.78 -48.34 -9.80
CA ARG A 584 -41.66 -47.23 -10.75
C ARG A 584 -41.95 -45.89 -10.09
N LEU A 585 -42.96 -45.84 -9.22
CA LEU A 585 -43.36 -44.61 -8.53
C LEU A 585 -42.30 -44.13 -7.52
N ALA A 586 -41.81 -45.03 -6.67
CA ALA A 586 -40.73 -44.73 -5.72
C ALA A 586 -39.42 -44.32 -6.45
N LYS A 587 -39.08 -45.02 -7.54
CA LYS A 587 -37.89 -44.71 -8.35
C LYS A 587 -37.98 -43.33 -9.01
N SER A 588 -39.15 -42.92 -9.50
CA SER A 588 -39.36 -41.61 -10.12
C SER A 588 -39.08 -40.46 -9.15
N ILE A 589 -39.58 -40.56 -7.92
CA ILE A 589 -39.43 -39.54 -6.88
C ILE A 589 -37.96 -39.43 -6.40
N CYS A 590 -37.32 -40.57 -6.13
CA CYS A 590 -35.91 -40.59 -5.71
C CYS A 590 -34.92 -40.32 -6.85
N SER A 591 -35.31 -40.50 -8.12
CA SER A 591 -34.41 -40.22 -9.25
C SER A 591 -34.10 -38.73 -9.36
N GLN A 592 -35.09 -37.85 -9.17
CA GLN A 592 -34.88 -36.40 -9.25
C GLN A 592 -33.87 -35.89 -8.21
N PHE A 593 -33.94 -36.43 -6.99
CA PHE A 593 -32.98 -36.12 -5.92
C PHE A 593 -31.55 -36.57 -6.29
N ARG A 594 -31.40 -37.82 -6.75
CA ARG A 594 -30.10 -38.37 -7.13
C ARG A 594 -29.46 -37.63 -8.29
N THR A 595 -30.23 -37.25 -9.31
CA THR A 595 -29.73 -36.46 -10.43
C THR A 595 -29.19 -35.10 -9.98
N ARG A 596 -29.90 -34.41 -9.07
CA ARG A 596 -29.43 -33.13 -8.52
C ARG A 596 -28.17 -33.29 -7.67
N LEU A 597 -28.11 -34.33 -6.83
CA LEU A 597 -26.94 -34.64 -6.00
C LEU A 597 -25.70 -34.93 -6.88
N ASN A 598 -25.86 -35.72 -7.95
CA ASN A 598 -24.79 -36.00 -8.90
C ASN A 598 -24.29 -34.74 -9.61
N SER A 599 -25.22 -33.91 -10.10
CA SER A 599 -24.87 -32.66 -10.78
C SER A 599 -24.08 -31.72 -9.87
N SER A 600 -24.45 -31.65 -8.57
CA SER A 600 -23.71 -30.86 -7.58
C SER A 600 -22.29 -31.41 -7.35
N HIS A 601 -22.15 -32.73 -7.19
CA HIS A 601 -20.87 -33.39 -7.01
C HIS A 601 -19.93 -33.13 -8.20
N GLU A 602 -20.45 -33.26 -9.42
CA GLU A 602 -19.70 -32.98 -10.66
C GLU A 602 -19.27 -31.51 -10.76
N ALA A 603 -20.16 -30.57 -10.42
CA ALA A 603 -19.87 -29.14 -10.41
C ALA A 603 -18.77 -28.78 -9.38
N PHE A 604 -18.81 -29.40 -8.19
CA PHE A 604 -17.77 -29.25 -7.18
C PHE A 604 -16.43 -29.80 -7.69
N ALA A 605 -16.42 -31.01 -8.25
CA ALA A 605 -15.21 -31.62 -8.80
C ALA A 605 -14.61 -30.80 -9.95
N ALA A 606 -15.44 -30.23 -10.83
CA ALA A 606 -15.01 -29.34 -11.91
C ALA A 606 -14.37 -28.05 -11.36
N SER A 607 -15.01 -27.40 -10.38
CA SER A 607 -14.50 -26.20 -9.72
C SER A 607 -13.15 -26.44 -9.02
N LEU A 608 -12.99 -27.62 -8.42
CA LEU A 608 -11.74 -28.04 -7.78
C LEU A 608 -10.60 -28.22 -8.80
N ARG A 609 -10.89 -28.88 -9.94
CA ARG A 609 -9.93 -29.09 -11.04
C ARG A 609 -9.48 -27.78 -11.66
N GLN A 610 -10.39 -26.83 -11.87
CA GLN A 610 -10.05 -25.50 -12.39
C GLN A 610 -9.06 -24.78 -11.46
N ARG A 611 -9.28 -24.83 -10.13
CA ARG A 611 -8.34 -24.22 -9.18
C ARG A 611 -6.99 -24.94 -9.11
N LEU A 612 -6.97 -26.28 -9.20
CA LEU A 612 -5.71 -27.03 -9.32
C LEU A 612 -4.94 -26.59 -10.56
N ALA A 613 -5.61 -26.43 -11.70
CA ALA A 613 -4.99 -25.97 -12.94
C ALA A 613 -4.42 -24.55 -12.80
N ILE A 614 -5.16 -23.63 -12.18
CA ILE A 614 -4.69 -22.26 -11.88
C ILE A 614 -3.46 -22.32 -10.95
N GLN A 615 -3.47 -23.14 -9.91
CA GLN A 615 -2.31 -23.30 -9.02
C GLN A 615 -1.09 -23.91 -9.71
N VAL A 616 -1.29 -24.89 -10.59
CA VAL A 616 -0.21 -25.49 -11.39
C VAL A 616 0.36 -24.49 -12.40
N GLY A 617 -0.50 -23.66 -13.00
CA GLY A 617 -0.08 -22.53 -13.85
C GLY A 617 0.74 -21.50 -13.08
N LEU A 618 0.28 -21.10 -11.88
CA LEU A 618 1.01 -20.21 -10.97
C LEU A 618 2.36 -20.80 -10.53
N LYS A 619 2.44 -22.12 -10.27
CA LYS A 619 3.72 -22.81 -10.01
C LYS A 619 4.69 -22.68 -11.19
N LYS A 620 4.21 -22.81 -12.43
CA LYS A 620 5.06 -22.67 -13.63
C LYS A 620 5.51 -21.23 -13.84
N GLN A 621 4.65 -20.24 -13.67
CA GLN A 621 5.06 -18.83 -13.79
C GLN A 621 6.07 -18.41 -12.70
N LYS A 622 5.91 -18.89 -11.47
CA LYS A 622 6.76 -18.50 -10.31
C LYS A 622 8.10 -19.22 -10.21
N ILE A 623 8.30 -20.32 -10.95
CA ILE A 623 9.58 -21.06 -10.99
C ILE A 623 10.46 -20.61 -12.17
N PHE A 624 9.84 -20.08 -13.24
CA PHE A 624 10.52 -19.78 -14.51
C PHE A 624 10.54 -18.29 -14.88
N GLY A 625 9.88 -17.41 -14.13
CA GLY A 625 10.00 -15.96 -14.21
C GLY A 625 10.58 -15.43 -12.92
#